data_AF-A0A1C3F3G7-F1
#
_entry.id   AF-A0A1C3F3G7-F1
#
_cell.length_a   1.000
_cell.length_b   1.000
_cell.length_c   1.000
_cell.angle_alpha   90.00
_cell.angle_beta   90.00
_cell.angle_gamma   90.00
#
_symmetry.space_group_name_H-M   'P 1'
#
loop_
_entity.id
_entity.type
_entity.pdbx_description
1 polymer ?
#
loop_
_entity_poly.entity_id
_entity_poly.type
_entity_poly.pdbx_seq_one_letter_code
_entity_poly.pdbx_strand_id
1 'polypeptide(L)' 'MDELLRNKGYRKLVVDNYIVFYLVNELERQVVIMRILYGAVNYQNML' A
#
# COMPACT_ATOMS: atom_id res chain seq x y z
N MET A 1 -5.00 7.99 -12.27
CA MET A 1 -3.60 8.01 -11.79
C MET A 1 -3.15 6.66 -11.21
N ASP A 2 -4.07 5.71 -11.01
CA ASP A 2 -3.82 4.44 -10.32
C ASP A 2 -3.13 3.37 -11.17
N GLU A 3 -3.34 3.35 -12.49
CA GLU A 3 -2.76 2.34 -13.38
C GLU A 3 -1.23 2.41 -13.47
N LEU A 4 -0.67 3.61 -13.43
CA LEU A 4 0.77 3.83 -13.58
C LEU A 4 1.55 3.31 -12.35
N LEU A 5 0.94 3.40 -11.17
CA LEU A 5 1.50 2.87 -9.92
C LEU A 5 1.37 1.34 -9.86
N ARG A 6 0.22 0.79 -10.29
CA ARG A 6 0.03 -0.67 -10.36
C ARG A 6 1.00 -1.33 -11.35
N ASN A 7 1.21 -0.72 -12.52
CA ASN A 7 2.18 -1.20 -13.52
C ASN A 7 3.63 -1.14 -13.02
N LYS A 8 3.95 -0.26 -12.07
CA LYS A 8 5.26 -0.20 -11.40
C LYS A 8 5.37 -1.14 -10.20
N GLY A 9 4.36 -1.97 -9.92
CA GLY A 9 4.38 -2.96 -8.84
C GLY A 9 4.02 -2.42 -7.46
N TYR A 10 3.55 -1.16 -7.36
CA TYR A 10 3.13 -0.56 -6.10
C TYR A 10 1.84 -1.23 -5.61
N ARG A 11 1.89 -1.74 -4.37
CA ARG A 11 0.76 -2.38 -3.70
C ARG A 11 0.49 -1.67 -2.38
N LYS A 12 -0.78 -1.70 -1.96
CA LYS A 12 -1.22 -1.23 -0.64
C LYS A 12 -1.84 -2.38 0.14
N LEU A 13 -1.59 -2.44 1.44
CA LEU A 13 -2.19 -3.39 2.38
C LEU A 13 -2.80 -2.61 3.53
N VAL A 14 -4.01 -2.96 3.92
CA VAL A 14 -4.65 -2.42 5.13
C VAL A 14 -4.53 -3.47 6.23
N VAL A 15 -3.94 -3.09 7.36
CA VAL A 15 -3.80 -3.94 8.55
C VAL A 15 -4.34 -3.16 9.73
N ASP A 16 -5.50 -3.55 10.25
CA ASP A 16 -6.21 -2.82 11.30
C ASP A 16 -6.40 -1.34 10.89
N ASN A 17 -5.90 -0.40 11.69
CA ASN A 17 -5.92 1.03 11.42
C ASN A 17 -4.65 1.50 10.69
N TYR A 18 -3.93 0.65 9.98
CA TYR A 18 -2.72 1.03 9.24
C TYR A 18 -2.85 0.78 7.74
N ILE A 19 -2.32 1.70 6.95
CA ILE A 19 -2.14 1.55 5.50
C ILE A 19 -0.64 1.43 5.23
N VAL A 20 -0.26 0.31 4.62
CA VAL A 20 1.12 -0.02 4.28
C VAL A 20 1.30 0.06 2.77
N PHE A 21 2.26 0.86 2.31
CA PHE A 21 2.67 0.91 0.92
C PHE A 21 3.94 0.11 0.72
N TYR A 22 3.90 -0.83 -0.22
CA TYR A 22 5.00 -1.74 -0.45
C TYR A 22 5.20 -2.07 -1.94
N LEU A 23 6.41 -2.51 -2.25
CA LEU A 23 6.78 -3.10 -3.53
C LEU A 23 7.12 -4.57 -3.30
N VAL A 24 6.73 -5.42 -4.26
CA VAL A 24 7.15 -6.82 -4.29
C VAL A 24 8.12 -6.98 -5.44
N ASN A 25 9.33 -7.42 -5.12
CA ASN A 25 10.29 -7.88 -6.10
C ASN A 25 10.23 -9.40 -6.15
N GLU A 26 9.57 -9.95 -7.17
CA GLU A 26 9.36 -11.40 -7.30
C GLU A 26 10.66 -12.15 -7.65
N LEU A 27 11.59 -11.50 -8.36
CA LEU A 27 12.88 -12.08 -8.74
C LEU A 27 13.76 -12.31 -7.51
N GLU A 28 13.86 -11.30 -6.65
CA GLU A 28 14.65 -11.37 -5.41
C GLU A 28 13.85 -11.94 -4.22
N ARG A 29 12.57 -12.25 -4.43
CA ARG A 29 11.62 -12.70 -3.39
C ARG A 29 11.61 -11.76 -2.18
N GLN A 30 11.67 -10.47 -2.44
CA GLN A 30 11.78 -9.43 -1.42
C GLN A 30 10.54 -8.54 -1.43
N VAL A 31 10.13 -8.10 -0.24
CA VAL A 31 9.11 -7.06 -0.07
C VAL A 31 9.77 -5.83 0.53
N VAL A 32 9.66 -4.69 -0.15
CA VAL A 32 10.20 -3.40 0.30
C VAL A 32 9.06 -2.55 0.81
N ILE A 33 9.07 -2.25 2.11
CA ILE A 33 8.11 -1.34 2.73
C ILE A 33 8.59 0.08 2.55
N MET A 34 7.80 0.89 1.85
CA MET A 34 8.15 2.30 1.59
C MET A 34 7.59 3.21 2.67
N ARG A 35 6.35 2.96 3.11
CA ARG A 35 5.69 3.80 4.11
C ARG A 35 4.61 3.02 4.85
N ILE A 36 4.54 3.26 6.15
CA ILE A 36 3.44 2.81 7.00
C ILE A 36 2.76 4.07 7.52
N LEU A 37 1.44 4.16 7.33
CA LEU A 37 0.62 5.26 7.82
C LEU A 37 -0.40 4.70 8.80
N TYR A 38 -0.54 5.36 9.95
CA TYR A 38 -1.70 5.15 10.81
C TYR A 38 -2.90 5.89 10.19
N GLY A 39 -3.91 5.11 9.80
CA GLY A 39 -5.15 5.51 9.19
C GLY A 39 -6.34 5.39 10.15
N ALA A 40 -6.25 5.87 11.40
CA ALA A 40 -7.44 6.15 12.20
C ALA A 40 -8.17 7.43 11.71
N VAL A 41 -8.45 7.48 10.41
CA VAL A 41 -9.43 8.39 9.83
C VAL A 41 -10.41 7.51 9.08
N ASN A 42 -11.59 7.36 9.66
CA ASN A 42 -12.79 6.75 9.10
C ASN A 42 -12.86 6.88 7.56
N TYR A 43 -12.37 5.87 6.84
CA TYR A 43 -12.74 5.67 5.43
C TYR A 43 -14.23 5.33 5.28
N GLN A 44 -14.92 5.01 6.39
CA GLN A 44 -16.38 4.91 6.43
C GLN A 44 -17.10 6.25 6.19
N ASN A 45 -16.41 7.39 6.17
CA ASN A 45 -17.07 8.70 6.06
C ASN A 45 -16.63 9.56 4.86
N MET A 46 -16.07 8.94 3.81
CA MET A 46 -15.91 9.59 2.51
C MET A 46 -16.78 8.87 1.47
N LEU A 47 -18.08 9.17 1.54
CA LEU A 47 -19.03 9.08 0.42
C LEU A 47 -18.72 10.15 -0.63
#